data_AF-A0A7V7EA42-F1
#
_entry.id   AF-A0A7V7EA42-F1
#
_cell.length_a   1.000
_cell.length_b   1.000
_cell.length_c   1.000
_cell.angle_alpha   90.00
_cell.angle_beta   90.00
_cell.angle_gamma   90.00
#
_symmetry.space_group_name_H-M   'P 1'
#
loop_
_entity.id
_entity.type
_entity.pdbx_description
1 polymer ?
#
loop_
_entity_poly.entity_id
_entity_poly.type
_entity_poly.pdbx_seq_one_letter_code
_entity_poly.pdbx_strand_id
1 'polypeptide(L)'
;DLFPSNQHDQVRSQLAQQLRSVMSMRLLPRADGQGRVPCCEVMFSTPAVRKLIRENRVHQLDLAIQQGREEGMQSFNDSLYELIQRKLITTDTGIAMSDNPEELNMMLQGIRLSQKRGGILR
;
A
#
# COMPACT_ATOMS: atom_id res chain seq x y z
N ASP A 1 -4.38 1.33 -24.13
CA ASP A 1 -3.66 2.48 -23.56
C ASP A 1 -4.52 3.73 -23.71
N LEU A 2 -4.56 4.62 -22.72
CA LEU A 2 -5.48 5.79 -22.72
C LEU A 2 -4.92 7.00 -23.47
N PHE A 3 -3.60 7.07 -23.66
CA PHE A 3 -2.91 8.15 -24.35
C PHE A 3 -1.93 7.60 -25.39
N PRO A 4 -1.68 8.33 -26.50
CA PRO A 4 -0.59 8.01 -27.43
C PRO A 4 0.77 7.98 -26.72
N SER A 5 1.67 7.08 -27.13
CA SER A 5 2.96 6.84 -26.45
C SER A 5 3.84 8.09 -26.35
N ASN A 6 3.79 8.98 -27.35
CA ASN A 6 4.51 10.25 -27.34
C ASN A 6 4.00 11.26 -26.31
N GLN A 7 2.82 11.04 -25.73
CA GLN A 7 2.22 11.90 -24.69
C GLN A 7 2.44 11.37 -23.27
N HIS A 8 2.95 10.14 -23.11
CA HIS A 8 3.04 9.49 -21.80
C HIS A 8 3.94 10.26 -20.81
N ASP A 9 5.07 10.78 -21.26
CA ASP A 9 5.99 11.55 -20.40
C ASP A 9 5.39 12.87 -19.92
N GLN A 10 4.66 13.54 -20.81
CA GLN A 10 3.94 14.77 -20.48
C GLN A 10 2.84 14.49 -19.45
N VAL A 11 2.04 13.44 -19.67
CA VAL A 11 0.96 13.02 -18.76
C VAL A 11 1.54 12.62 -17.39
N ARG A 12 2.61 11.82 -17.33
CA ARG A 12 3.29 11.48 -16.07
C ARG A 12 3.80 12.71 -15.33
N SER A 13 4.38 13.66 -16.05
CA SER A 13 4.91 14.89 -15.45
C SER A 13 3.81 15.75 -14.84
N GLN A 14 2.69 15.91 -15.54
CA GLN A 14 1.52 16.62 -15.03
C GLN A 14 0.89 15.89 -13.83
N LEU A 15 0.72 14.56 -13.93
CA LEU A 15 0.21 13.75 -12.83
C LEU A 15 1.07 13.92 -11.57
N ALA A 16 2.38 13.78 -11.70
CA ALA A 16 3.29 13.95 -10.56
C ALA A 16 3.22 15.35 -9.93
N GLN A 17 2.92 16.39 -10.69
CA GLN A 17 2.79 17.75 -10.15
C GLN A 17 1.46 17.97 -9.42
N GLN A 18 0.37 17.43 -9.95
CA GLN A 18 -0.98 17.73 -9.48
C GLN A 18 -1.53 16.72 -8.48
N LEU A 19 -1.03 15.47 -8.49
CA LEU A 19 -1.48 14.44 -7.57
C LEU A 19 -1.16 14.86 -6.13
N ARG A 20 -2.17 14.77 -5.27
CA ARG A 20 -2.06 15.05 -3.83
C ARG A 20 -1.91 13.78 -3.03
N SER A 21 -2.82 12.83 -3.27
CA SER A 21 -2.83 11.52 -2.64
C SER A 21 -3.65 10.54 -3.46
N VAL A 22 -3.43 9.26 -3.24
CA VAL A 22 -4.27 8.17 -3.74
C VAL A 22 -4.72 7.35 -2.54
N MET A 23 -6.01 7.02 -2.51
CA MET A 23 -6.57 6.06 -1.57
C MET A 23 -7.22 4.94 -2.38
N SER A 24 -6.75 3.72 -2.15
CA SER A 24 -7.29 2.50 -2.74
C SER A 24 -8.05 1.74 -1.67
N MET A 25 -9.27 1.28 -1.96
CA MET A 25 -10.13 0.62 -0.98
C MET A 25 -10.70 -0.70 -1.52
N ARG A 26 -10.73 -1.73 -0.66
CA ARG A 26 -11.54 -2.94 -0.86
C ARG A 26 -12.42 -3.15 0.35
N LEU A 27 -13.69 -3.45 0.13
CA LEU A 27 -14.60 -3.84 1.21
C LEU A 27 -14.41 -5.34 1.49
N LEU A 28 -14.14 -5.73 2.73
CA LEU A 28 -13.92 -7.12 3.12
C LEU A 28 -15.10 -7.62 3.96
N PRO A 29 -15.52 -8.89 3.84
CA PRO A 29 -16.55 -9.44 4.71
C PRO A 29 -16.06 -9.39 6.16
N ARG A 30 -16.93 -8.95 7.08
CA ARG A 30 -16.59 -8.96 8.51
C ARG A 30 -16.56 -10.38 9.05
N ALA A 31 -15.69 -10.64 10.03
CA ALA A 31 -15.56 -11.93 10.69
C ALA A 31 -16.85 -12.36 11.43
N ASP A 32 -17.67 -11.40 11.86
CA ASP A 32 -18.97 -11.64 12.51
C ASP A 32 -20.11 -11.93 11.51
N GLY A 33 -19.83 -11.93 10.20
CA GLY A 33 -20.81 -12.12 9.14
C GLY A 33 -21.77 -10.95 8.93
N GLN A 34 -21.63 -9.85 9.70
CA GLN A 34 -22.56 -8.72 9.69
C GLN A 34 -21.98 -7.54 8.92
N GLY A 35 -22.06 -7.63 7.59
CA GLY A 35 -21.68 -6.57 6.67
C GLY A 35 -20.20 -6.61 6.27
N ARG A 36 -19.63 -5.44 5.97
CA ARG A 36 -18.28 -5.31 5.43
C ARG A 36 -17.48 -4.23 6.15
N VAL A 37 -16.17 -4.34 6.10
CA VAL A 37 -15.21 -3.36 6.63
C VAL A 37 -14.27 -2.90 5.51
N PRO A 38 -13.98 -1.60 5.38
CA PRO A 38 -13.03 -1.11 4.39
C PRO A 38 -11.60 -1.46 4.81
N CYS A 39 -10.85 -2.05 3.88
CA CYS A 39 -9.40 -2.16 3.91
C CYS A 39 -8.84 -1.12 2.94
N CYS A 40 -7.96 -0.25 3.43
CA CYS A 40 -7.50 0.92 2.68
C CYS A 40 -5.98 0.94 2.56
N GLU A 41 -5.50 1.32 1.38
CA GLU A 41 -4.14 1.76 1.16
C GLU A 41 -4.16 3.27 0.92
N VAL A 42 -3.18 3.98 1.49
CA VAL A 42 -3.06 5.44 1.41
C VAL A 42 -1.64 5.82 1.03
N MET A 43 -1.52 6.54 -0.08
CA MET A 43 -0.26 7.12 -0.55
C MET A 43 -0.39 8.64 -0.64
N PHE A 44 0.48 9.38 0.04
CA PHE A 44 0.63 10.82 -0.20
C PHE A 44 1.65 11.09 -1.30
N SER A 45 1.42 12.13 -2.09
CA SER A 45 2.38 12.58 -3.09
C SER A 45 3.49 13.38 -2.42
N THR A 46 4.49 12.68 -1.86
CA THR A 46 5.71 13.29 -1.33
C THR A 46 6.68 13.63 -2.47
N PRO A 47 7.74 14.43 -2.24
CA PRO A 47 8.77 14.67 -3.25
C PRO A 47 9.36 13.38 -3.83
N ALA A 48 9.53 12.33 -2.99
CA ALA A 48 10.02 11.02 -3.43
C ALA A 48 9.02 10.32 -4.36
N VAL A 49 7.75 10.23 -3.97
CA VAL A 49 6.68 9.65 -4.82
C VAL A 49 6.55 10.40 -6.15
N ARG A 50 6.55 11.73 -6.12
CA ARG A 50 6.51 12.56 -7.36
C ARG A 50 7.70 12.29 -8.29
N LYS A 51 8.88 12.00 -7.74
CA LYS A 51 10.05 11.62 -8.53
C LYS A 51 9.85 10.25 -9.18
N LEU A 52 9.36 9.26 -8.41
CA LEU A 52 9.10 7.92 -8.92
C LEU A 52 8.08 7.91 -10.07
N ILE A 53 7.01 8.71 -9.97
CA ILE A 53 6.01 8.85 -11.03
C ILE A 53 6.63 9.46 -12.30
N ARG A 54 7.40 10.56 -12.17
CA ARG A 54 8.04 11.21 -13.33
C ARG A 54 9.01 10.30 -14.08
N GLU A 55 9.77 9.50 -13.35
CA GLU A 55 10.80 8.62 -13.90
C GLU A 55 10.25 7.25 -14.30
N ASN A 56 8.92 7.07 -14.29
CA ASN A 56 8.27 5.80 -14.62
C ASN A 56 8.74 4.61 -13.76
N ARG A 57 9.08 4.87 -12.49
CA ARG A 57 9.51 3.86 -11.51
C ARG A 57 8.39 3.52 -10.53
N VAL A 58 7.20 3.28 -11.07
CA VAL A 58 5.98 3.03 -10.28
C VAL A 58 6.05 1.77 -9.42
N HIS A 59 6.84 0.78 -9.82
CA HIS A 59 7.10 -0.45 -9.04
C HIS A 59 7.80 -0.19 -7.70
N GLN A 60 8.32 1.02 -7.46
CA GLN A 60 8.95 1.40 -6.18
C GLN A 60 7.98 2.14 -5.25
N LEU A 61 6.73 2.37 -5.68
CA LEU A 61 5.75 3.11 -4.87
C LEU A 61 5.35 2.33 -3.61
N ASP A 62 5.24 1.01 -3.66
CA ASP A 62 4.90 0.18 -2.49
C ASP A 62 5.90 0.40 -1.35
N LEU A 63 7.20 0.41 -1.69
CA LEU A 63 8.26 0.70 -0.74
C LEU A 63 8.18 2.14 -0.22
N ALA A 64 7.83 3.10 -1.07
CA ALA A 64 7.66 4.48 -0.65
C ALA A 64 6.47 4.63 0.33
N ILE A 65 5.37 3.89 0.12
CA ILE A 65 4.21 3.85 1.01
C ILE A 65 4.62 3.29 2.38
N GLN A 66 5.35 2.16 2.40
CA GLN A 66 5.84 1.55 3.63
C GLN A 66 6.77 2.50 4.42
N GLN A 67 7.65 3.22 3.74
CA GLN A 67 8.55 4.19 4.35
C GLN A 67 7.81 5.46 4.83
N GLY A 68 6.74 5.84 4.16
CA GLY A 68 5.91 7.00 4.48
C GLY A 68 4.95 6.80 5.66
N ARG A 69 5.08 5.70 6.43
CA ARG A 69 4.18 5.40 7.56
C ARG A 69 4.13 6.52 8.61
N GLU A 70 5.28 7.12 8.92
CA GLU A 70 5.36 8.26 9.86
C GLU A 70 4.67 9.52 9.30
N GLU A 71 4.55 9.63 7.98
CA GLU A 71 3.82 10.69 7.27
C GLU A 71 2.32 10.36 7.09
N GLY A 72 1.84 9.27 7.70
CA GLY A 72 0.45 8.82 7.65
C GLY A 72 0.09 7.97 6.44
N MET A 73 1.07 7.51 5.65
CA MET A 73 0.81 6.50 4.61
C MET A 73 0.53 5.13 5.24
N GLN A 74 -0.19 4.29 4.50
CA GLN A 74 -0.58 2.96 4.92
C GLN A 74 -0.57 2.04 3.72
N SER A 75 0.20 0.96 3.76
CA SER A 75 0.12 -0.08 2.73
C SER A 75 -1.16 -0.90 2.88
N PHE A 76 -1.61 -1.55 1.81
CA PHE A 76 -2.76 -2.44 1.90
C PHE A 76 -2.56 -3.56 2.95
N ASN A 77 -1.35 -4.14 3.01
CA ASN A 77 -0.98 -5.14 4.01
C ASN A 77 -0.98 -4.60 5.45
N ASP A 78 -0.62 -3.33 5.66
CA ASP A 78 -0.76 -2.69 6.97
C ASP A 78 -2.23 -2.60 7.41
N SER A 79 -3.13 -2.24 6.50
CA SER A 79 -4.57 -2.22 6.79
C SER A 79 -5.11 -3.63 7.04
N LEU A 80 -4.72 -4.63 6.24
CA LEU A 80 -5.13 -6.02 6.48
C LEU A 80 -4.66 -6.53 7.84
N TYR A 81 -3.39 -6.29 8.17
CA TYR A 81 -2.82 -6.66 9.46
C TYR A 81 -3.61 -6.03 10.61
N GLU A 82 -3.91 -4.74 10.55
CA GLU A 82 -4.69 -4.06 11.59
C GLU A 82 -6.11 -4.65 11.74
N LEU A 83 -6.80 -4.89 10.62
CA LEU A 83 -8.14 -5.48 10.63
C LEU A 83 -8.15 -6.90 11.22
N ILE A 84 -7.12 -7.72 10.96
CA ILE A 84 -6.95 -9.05 11.56
C ILE A 84 -6.69 -8.92 13.07
N GLN A 85 -5.76 -8.05 13.49
CA GLN A 85 -5.44 -7.83 14.90
C GLN A 85 -6.66 -7.36 15.70
N ARG A 86 -7.51 -6.53 15.09
CA ARG A 86 -8.78 -6.06 15.65
C ARG A 86 -9.91 -7.08 15.55
N LYS A 87 -9.67 -8.26 14.97
CA LYS A 87 -10.65 -9.33 14.73
C LYS A 87 -11.86 -8.90 13.88
N LEU A 88 -11.67 -7.89 13.02
CA LEU A 88 -12.72 -7.40 12.12
C LEU A 88 -12.86 -8.27 10.87
N ILE A 89 -11.78 -8.92 10.45
CA ILE A 89 -11.75 -9.94 9.38
C ILE A 89 -11.05 -11.20 9.88
N THR A 90 -11.30 -12.34 9.24
CA THR A 90 -10.54 -13.56 9.52
C THR A 90 -9.14 -13.50 8.88
N THR A 91 -8.18 -14.26 9.43
CA THR A 91 -6.85 -14.39 8.83
C THR A 91 -6.93 -14.89 7.39
N ASP A 92 -7.76 -15.91 7.13
CA ASP A 92 -7.95 -16.47 5.78
C ASP A 92 -8.46 -15.42 4.79
N THR A 93 -9.41 -14.57 5.23
CA THR A 93 -9.90 -13.45 4.41
C THR A 93 -8.77 -12.47 4.11
N GLY A 94 -7.95 -12.14 5.12
CA GLY A 94 -6.85 -11.22 4.95
C GLY A 94 -5.78 -11.74 3.99
N ILE A 95 -5.38 -13.01 4.14
CA ILE A 95 -4.39 -13.68 3.28
C ILE A 95 -4.89 -13.77 1.84
N ALA A 96 -6.17 -14.14 1.64
CA ALA A 96 -6.76 -14.24 0.29
C ALA A 96 -6.88 -12.88 -0.43
N MET A 97 -6.89 -11.78 0.31
CA MET A 97 -7.07 -10.42 -0.23
C MET A 97 -5.78 -9.63 -0.33
N SER A 98 -4.67 -10.17 0.17
CA SER A 98 -3.36 -9.55 0.14
C SER A 98 -2.73 -9.64 -1.26
N ASP A 99 -2.10 -8.55 -1.71
CA ASP A 99 -1.32 -8.55 -2.94
C ASP A 99 0.09 -9.17 -2.76
N ASN A 100 0.51 -9.33 -1.49
CA ASN A 100 1.74 -10.04 -1.09
C ASN A 100 1.48 -10.83 0.21
N PRO A 101 0.89 -12.04 0.09
CA PRO A 101 0.52 -12.88 1.23
C PRO A 101 1.71 -13.29 2.10
N GLU A 102 2.89 -13.47 1.51
CA GLU A 102 4.12 -13.81 2.23
C GLU A 102 4.51 -12.71 3.21
N GLU A 103 4.49 -11.45 2.77
CA GLU A 103 4.75 -10.30 3.64
C GLU A 103 3.73 -10.22 4.79
N LEU A 104 2.44 -10.38 4.49
CA LEU A 104 1.39 -10.33 5.52
C LEU A 104 1.57 -11.45 6.56
N ASN A 105 1.92 -12.66 6.14
CA ASN A 105 2.24 -13.77 7.05
C ASN A 105 3.42 -13.43 7.97
N MET A 106 4.50 -12.84 7.43
CA MET A 106 5.63 -12.38 8.22
C MET A 106 5.22 -11.32 9.26
N MET A 107 4.39 -10.35 8.85
CA MET A 107 3.86 -9.33 9.75
C MET A 107 3.03 -9.94 10.89
N LEU A 108 2.21 -10.94 10.61
CA LEU A 108 1.40 -11.66 11.61
C LEU A 108 2.27 -12.45 12.61
N GLN A 109 3.48 -12.85 12.21
CA GLN A 109 4.49 -13.45 13.09
C GLN A 109 5.31 -12.41 13.87
N GLY A 110 4.99 -11.12 13.74
CA GLY A 110 5.72 -10.02 14.38
C GLY A 110 6.96 -9.55 13.62
N ILE A 111 7.24 -10.11 12.44
CA ILE A 111 8.39 -9.75 11.62
C ILE A 111 7.98 -8.63 10.66
N ARG A 112 8.52 -7.43 10.85
CA ARG A 112 8.39 -6.36 9.86
C ARG A 112 9.69 -6.22 9.08
N LEU A 113 9.57 -6.21 7.75
CA LEU A 113 10.70 -5.96 6.86
C LEU A 113 11.19 -4.51 7.05
N SER A 114 12.14 -4.31 7.95
CA SER A 114 12.91 -3.06 8.03
C SER A 114 14.08 -3.14 7.06
N GLN A 115 14.01 -2.38 5.97
CA GLN A 115 15.15 -2.18 5.08
C GLN A 115 15.94 -0.89 5.35
N LYS A 116 15.92 -0.37 6.59
CA LYS A 116 17.07 0.44 7.04
C LYS A 116 18.23 -0.51 7.28
N ARG A 117 19.02 -0.79 6.23
CA ARG A 117 20.31 -1.50 6.23
C ARG A 117 20.39 -2.69 7.20
N GLY A 118 20.12 -3.90 6.70
CA GLY A 118 20.79 -5.12 7.16
C GLY A 118 20.68 -5.49 8.64
N GLY A 119 19.48 -5.47 9.21
CA GLY A 119 19.25 -6.03 10.55
C GLY A 119 17.78 -6.37 10.79
N ILE A 120 17.50 -7.64 11.07
CA ILE A 120 16.20 -8.06 11.60
C ILE A 120 16.13 -7.55 13.04
N LEU A 121 15.18 -6.65 13.33
CA LEU A 121 14.82 -6.32 14.71
C LEU A 121 13.98 -7.47 15.25
N ARG A 122 14.50 -8.14 16.28
CA ARG A 122 13.81 -9.14 17.10
C ARG A 122 12.96 -8.46 18.16
#